data_AF-A0A256HLQ9-F1
#
_entry.id   AF-A0A256HLQ9-F1
#
_cell.length_a   1.000
_cell.length_b   1.000
_cell.length_c   1.000
_cell.angle_alpha   90.00
_cell.angle_beta   90.00
_cell.angle_gamma   90.00
#
_symmetry.space_group_name_H-M   'P 1'
#
loop_
_entity.id
_entity.type
_entity.pdbx_description
1 polymer ?
#
loop_
_entity_poly.entity_id
_entity_poly.type
_entity_poly.pdbx_seq_one_letter_code
_entity_poly.pdbx_strand_id
1 'polypeptide(L)' 'METDDADDDVFFHMEDVEGPDLEEGQELEFDIESSPKGPRASNVVRQ' A
#
# COMPACT_ATOMS: atom_id res chain seq x y z
N MET A 1 -1.18 -21.36 7.24
CA MET A 1 -0.42 -20.33 7.97
C MET A 1 -0.71 -19.07 7.19
N GLU A 2 -1.73 -18.35 7.62
CA GLU A 2 -2.02 -16.99 7.13
C GLU A 2 -0.85 -16.12 7.60
N THR A 3 -0.33 -15.30 6.70
CA THR A 3 0.90 -14.53 6.86
C THR A 3 0.73 -13.45 7.93
N ASP A 4 1.39 -13.65 9.07
CA ASP A 4 1.43 -12.80 10.28
C ASP A 4 2.32 -11.54 10.10
N ASP A 5 2.53 -11.07 8.86
CA ASP A 5 3.49 -9.99 8.55
C ASP A 5 2.82 -8.67 8.12
N ALA A 6 1.48 -8.59 8.18
CA ALA A 6 0.71 -7.40 7.80
C ALA A 6 -0.40 -7.07 8.81
N ASP A 7 -0.11 -7.12 10.12
CA ASP A 7 -1.08 -6.71 11.14
C ASP A 7 -1.29 -5.19 11.24
N ASP A 8 -0.45 -4.38 10.58
CA ASP A 8 -0.58 -2.92 10.57
C ASP A 8 -1.14 -2.42 9.23
N ASP A 9 -2.36 -1.88 9.27
CA ASP A 9 -2.97 -1.19 8.14
C ASP A 9 -2.09 0.01 7.73
N VAL A 10 -1.56 -0.01 6.51
CA VAL A 10 -0.82 1.12 5.95
C VAL A 10 -1.70 1.99 5.06
N PHE A 11 -1.55 3.30 5.20
CA PHE A 11 -2.28 4.26 4.38
C PHE A 11 -1.44 4.70 3.18
N PHE A 12 -2.08 4.83 2.02
CA PHE A 12 -1.53 5.52 0.84
C PHE A 12 -2.55 6.54 0.32
N HIS A 13 -2.05 7.51 -0.45
CA HIS A 13 -2.91 8.44 -1.18
C HIS A 13 -3.12 7.92 -2.61
N MET A 14 -4.34 7.99 -3.13
CA MET A 14 -4.62 7.63 -4.54
C MET A 14 -3.80 8.47 -5.54
N GLU A 15 -3.34 9.66 -5.15
CA GLU A 15 -2.42 10.48 -5.95
C GLU A 15 -1.04 9.82 -6.12
N ASP A 16 -0.63 8.96 -5.19
CA ASP A 16 0.61 8.19 -5.26
C ASP A 16 0.44 6.92 -6.11
N VAL A 17 -0.79 6.60 -6.56
CA VAL A 17 -1.12 5.45 -7.41
C VAL A 17 -1.37 5.93 -8.83
N GLU A 18 -0.44 5.65 -9.74
CA GLU A 18 -0.63 6.00 -11.16
C GLU A 18 -1.63 5.04 -11.82
N GLY A 19 -2.47 5.51 -12.75
CA GLY A 19 -3.34 4.66 -13.56
C GLY A 19 -4.82 4.63 -13.12
N PRO A 20 -5.60 3.63 -13.56
CA PRO A 20 -7.03 3.52 -13.23
C PRO A 20 -7.26 3.21 -11.75
N ASP A 21 -8.48 3.45 -11.26
CA ASP A 21 -8.85 3.14 -9.88
C ASP A 21 -8.57 1.68 -9.51
N LEU A 22 -8.22 1.46 -8.24
CA LEU A 22 -7.99 0.15 -7.67
C LEU A 22 -9.32 -0.58 -7.44
N GLU A 23 -9.32 -1.89 -7.66
CA GLU A 23 -10.49 -2.75 -7.41
C GLU A 23 -10.29 -3.60 -6.14
N GLU A 24 -11.40 -3.95 -5.48
CA GLU A 24 -11.35 -4.82 -4.29
C GLU A 24 -10.76 -6.19 -4.65
N GLY A 25 -9.82 -6.67 -3.84
CA GLY A 25 -9.13 -7.94 -4.05
C GLY A 25 -7.95 -7.86 -5.03
N GLN A 26 -7.57 -6.67 -5.49
CA GLN A 26 -6.40 -6.47 -6.32
C GLN A 26 -5.11 -6.57 -5.50
N GLU A 27 -4.16 -7.38 -5.99
CA GLU A 27 -2.82 -7.49 -5.41
C GLU A 27 -1.95 -6.30 -5.84
N LEU A 28 -1.30 -5.67 -4.88
CA LEU A 28 -0.44 -4.51 -5.06
C LEU A 28 0.90 -4.75 -4.37
N GLU A 29 1.94 -4.19 -4.96
CA GLU A 29 3.27 -4.13 -4.37
C GLU A 29 3.57 -2.68 -4.02
N PHE A 30 4.12 -2.45 -2.83
CA PHE A 30 4.42 -1.12 -2.33
C PHE A 30 5.58 -1.19 -1.34
N ASP A 31 6.23 -0.04 -1.16
CA ASP A 31 7.27 0.14 -0.16
C ASP A 31 6.70 0.88 1.06
N ILE A 32 7.06 0.42 2.26
CA ILE A 32 6.73 1.13 3.51
C ILE A 32 7.80 2.18 3.81
N GLU A 33 7.39 3.45 3.85
CA GLU A 33 8.26 4.58 4.19
C GLU A 33 7.84 5.22 5.52
N SER A 34 8.82 5.64 6.32
CA SER A 34 8.57 6.38 7.57
C SER A 34 8.25 7.85 7.28
N SER A 35 7.06 8.31 7.68
CA SER A 35 6.64 9.71 7.55
C SER A 35 6.38 10.35 8.92
N PRO A 36 6.29 11.70 9.00
CA PRO A 36 5.95 12.40 10.25
C PRO A 36 4.59 12.01 10.85
N LYS A 37 3.70 11.38 10.07
CA LYS A 37 2.38 10.91 10.51
C LYS A 37 2.33 9.40 10.79
N GLY A 38 3.47 8.71 10.71
CA GLY A 38 3.56 7.24 10.80
C GLY A 38 4.02 6.59 9.49
N PRO A 39 4.15 5.25 9.48
CA PRO A 39 4.46 4.50 8.27
C PRO A 39 3.37 4.72 7.20
N ARG A 40 3.79 4.92 5.95
CA ARG A 40 2.90 5.06 4.80
C ARG A 40 3.38 4.16 3.65
N ALA A 41 2.46 3.72 2.80
CA ALA A 41 2.82 3.04 1.57
C ALA A 41 3.25 4.05 0.49
N SER A 42 4.27 3.69 -0.30
CA SER A 42 4.88 4.47 -1.38
C SER A 42 5.23 3.56 -2.55
N ASN A 43 5.46 4.14 -3.74
CA ASN A 43 5.73 3.38 -4.98
C ASN A 43 4.70 2.27 -5.24
N VAL A 44 3.41 2.57 -5.05
CA VAL A 44 2.36 1.56 -5.19
C VAL A 44 2.25 1.15 -6.66
N VAL A 45 2.57 -0.11 -6.95
CA VAL A 45 2.50 -0.71 -8.27
C VAL A 45 1.55 -1.90 -8.27
N ARG A 46 0.94 -2.14 -9.43
CA ARG A 46 0.08 -3.31 -9.65
C ARG A 46 0.97 -4.49 -10.02
N GLN A 47 0.72 -5.66 -9.42
CA GLN A 47 1.29 -6.93 -9.88
C GLN A 47 0.70 -7.35 -11.23
#